data_AF-A0A1V4TL55-F1
#
_entry.id   AF-A0A1V4TL55-F1
#
_cell.length_a   1.000
_cell.length_b   1.000
_cell.length_c   1.000
_cell.angle_alpha   90.00
_cell.angle_beta   90.00
_cell.angle_gamma   90.00
#
_symmetry.space_group_name_H-M   'P 1'
#
loop_
_entity.id
_entity.type
_entity.pdbx_description
1 polymer ?
#
loop_
_entity_poly.entity_id
_entity_poly.type
_entity_poly.pdbx_seq_one_letter_code
_entity_poly.pdbx_strand_id
1 'polypeptide(L)'
;MDVRYDYQTKLVGIDEEAALRLLLEDVIDGREGCFCLTSSKDMAPAEALRIYRSKDAIEKLFHSLKSEVEIKPVRVWTEDAVFGVLLIGFIAQLMISLTRYFVKPVKRMSTKFIIDALKKLTVTMVSMGNGLKKRFYSNFNEVNRAILADFISET
;
A
#
# COMPACT_ATOMS: atom_id res chain seq x y z
N MET A 1 -19.70 15.16 14.75
CA MET A 1 -18.46 14.38 14.51
C MET A 1 -17.76 14.34 15.85
N ASP A 2 -17.92 13.24 16.58
CA ASP A 2 -17.25 13.02 17.86
C ASP A 2 -15.86 12.45 17.55
N VAL A 3 -14.91 13.35 17.30
CA VAL A 3 -13.51 12.97 17.14
C VAL A 3 -12.93 12.97 18.55
N ARG A 4 -12.83 11.79 19.17
CA ARG A 4 -12.07 11.63 20.41
C ARG A 4 -10.61 11.87 20.10
N TYR A 5 -10.16 13.08 20.40
CA TYR A 5 -8.75 13.38 20.48
C TYR A 5 -8.30 13.15 21.92
N ASP A 6 -7.39 12.21 22.12
CA ASP A 6 -6.76 12.00 23.42
C ASP A 6 -5.50 12.88 23.46
N TYR A 7 -5.63 14.07 24.06
CA TYR A 7 -4.54 15.04 24.18
C TYR A 7 -4.05 15.09 25.63
N GLN A 8 -2.82 14.65 25.85
CA GLN A 8 -2.13 14.88 27.12
C GLN A 8 -1.52 16.28 27.11
N THR A 9 -2.29 17.28 27.52
CA THR A 9 -1.79 18.66 27.64
C THR A 9 -1.22 18.90 29.04
N LYS A 10 -0.20 19.76 29.14
CA LYS A 10 0.35 20.23 30.42
C LYS A 10 -0.59 21.20 31.17
N LEU A 11 -1.85 21.32 30.75
CA LEU A 11 -2.81 22.30 31.23
C LEU A 11 -3.73 21.63 32.26
N VAL A 12 -3.22 21.53 33.48
CA VAL A 12 -4.01 21.12 34.64
C VAL A 12 -5.03 22.23 34.93
N GLY A 13 -6.29 22.01 34.57
CA GLY A 13 -7.42 22.83 35.04
C GLY A 13 -8.28 23.53 33.98
N ILE A 14 -8.11 23.26 32.68
CA ILE A 14 -8.98 23.80 31.62
C ILE A 14 -10.00 22.75 31.20
N ASP A 15 -11.27 23.15 31.12
CA ASP A 15 -12.38 22.32 30.61
C ASP A 15 -12.21 21.98 29.13
N GLU A 16 -12.71 20.81 28.69
CA GLU A 16 -12.49 20.29 27.33
C GLU A 16 -12.99 21.27 26.25
N GLU A 17 -14.13 21.91 26.50
CA GLU A 17 -14.73 22.89 25.60
C GLU A 17 -13.88 24.17 25.48
N ALA A 18 -13.28 24.60 26.59
CA ALA A 18 -12.38 25.75 26.62
C ALA A 18 -11.03 25.44 25.96
N ALA A 19 -10.50 24.22 26.15
CA ALA A 19 -9.31 23.76 25.47
C ALA A 19 -9.51 23.70 23.96
N LEU A 20 -10.68 23.23 23.50
CA LEU A 20 -11.03 23.17 22.08
C LEU A 20 -11.12 24.56 21.44
N ARG A 21 -11.70 25.54 22.15
CA ARG A 21 -11.78 26.93 21.70
C ARG A 21 -10.42 27.58 21.58
N LEU A 22 -9.55 27.39 22.58
CA LEU A 22 -8.20 27.94 22.56
C LEU A 22 -7.36 27.36 21.41
N LEU A 23 -7.51 26.06 21.15
CA LEU A 23 -6.92 25.40 19.99
C LEU A 23 -7.48 25.94 18.68
N LEU A 24 -8.78 26.18 18.60
CA LEU A 24 -9.41 26.73 17.40
C LEU A 24 -8.88 28.15 17.11
N GLU A 25 -8.75 29.00 18.14
CA GLU A 25 -8.16 30.34 18.00
C GLU A 25 -6.68 30.30 17.59
N ASP A 26 -5.90 29.34 18.11
CA ASP A 26 -4.48 29.18 17.76
C ASP A 26 -4.28 28.60 16.35
N VAL A 27 -5.22 27.76 15.89
CA VAL A 27 -5.18 27.13 14.56
C VAL A 27 -5.69 28.08 13.46
N ILE A 28 -6.57 29.03 13.78
CA ILE A 28 -7.08 30.03 12.82
C ILE A 28 -6.09 31.20 12.72
N ASP A 29 -5.01 31.02 11.97
CA ASP A 29 -3.97 32.02 11.72
C ASP A 29 -4.15 32.78 10.38
N GLY A 30 -5.27 32.53 9.68
CA GLY A 30 -5.57 33.09 8.37
C GLY A 30 -4.78 32.44 7.23
N ARG A 31 -3.98 31.41 7.51
CA ARG A 31 -3.27 30.58 6.51
C ARG A 31 -3.91 29.20 6.36
N GLU A 32 -5.06 28.97 6.98
CA GLU A 32 -5.78 27.71 6.79
C GLU A 32 -6.20 27.57 5.32
N GLY A 33 -5.89 26.41 4.73
CA GLY A 33 -6.44 26.05 3.43
C GLY A 33 -7.88 25.57 3.58
N CYS A 34 -8.84 26.27 2.97
CA CYS A 34 -10.18 25.73 2.80
C CYS A 34 -10.26 24.89 1.51
N PHE A 35 -11.00 23.79 1.55
CA PHE A 35 -11.31 23.01 0.35
C PHE A 35 -12.80 22.72 0.31
N CYS A 36 -13.38 22.78 -0.88
CA CYS A 36 -14.80 22.52 -1.11
C CYS A 36 -14.96 21.16 -1.78
N LEU A 37 -15.80 20.30 -1.20
CA LEU A 37 -16.20 19.03 -1.82
C LEU A 37 -17.55 19.22 -2.49
N THR A 38 -17.60 19.02 -3.81
CA THR A 38 -18.85 18.97 -4.57
C THR A 38 -19.26 17.51 -4.77
N SER A 39 -20.55 17.23 -4.61
CA SER A 39 -21.11 15.89 -4.77
C SER A 39 -22.43 15.99 -5.53
N SER A 40 -22.69 15.04 -6.41
CA SER A 40 -23.99 14.87 -7.08
C SER A 40 -25.02 14.14 -6.21
N LYS A 41 -24.61 13.65 -5.04
CA LYS A 41 -25.46 12.97 -4.06
C LYS A 41 -25.58 13.79 -2.79
N ASP A 42 -26.79 13.83 -2.25
CA ASP A 42 -27.06 14.37 -0.92
C ASP A 42 -26.56 13.40 0.16
N MET A 43 -25.74 13.90 1.08
CA MET A 43 -25.13 13.14 2.17
C MET A 43 -24.59 14.07 3.25
N ALA A 44 -24.39 13.53 4.45
CA ALA A 44 -23.80 14.31 5.54
C ALA A 44 -22.36 14.75 5.19
N PRO A 45 -21.92 15.97 5.55
CA PRO A 45 -20.56 16.45 5.26
C PRO A 45 -19.46 15.51 5.77
N ALA A 46 -19.70 14.92 6.95
CA ALA A 46 -18.89 13.88 7.56
C ALA A 46 -18.64 12.67 6.63
N GLU A 47 -19.70 12.22 5.96
CA GLU A 47 -19.65 11.08 5.06
C GLU A 47 -18.98 11.44 3.74
N ALA A 48 -19.30 12.61 3.17
CA ALA A 48 -18.64 13.12 1.98
C ALA A 48 -17.12 13.19 2.15
N LEU A 49 -16.67 13.71 3.31
CA LEU A 49 -15.25 13.78 3.64
C LEU A 49 -14.61 12.39 3.77
N ARG A 50 -15.31 11.44 4.41
CA ARG A 50 -14.83 10.05 4.55
C ARG A 50 -14.65 9.38 3.19
N ILE A 51 -15.63 9.53 2.29
CA ILE A 51 -15.57 8.99 0.93
C ILE A 51 -14.43 9.65 0.15
N TYR A 52 -14.31 10.98 0.21
CA TYR A 52 -13.21 11.68 -0.45
C TYR A 52 -11.84 11.19 0.03
N ARG A 53 -11.65 11.04 1.35
CA ARG A 53 -10.41 10.51 1.93
C ARG A 53 -10.13 9.06 1.51
N SER A 54 -11.15 8.25 1.26
CA SER A 54 -10.94 6.88 0.76
C SER A 54 -10.23 6.82 -0.60
N LYS A 55 -10.24 7.92 -1.36
CA LYS A 55 -9.47 8.08 -2.61
C LYS A 55 -7.96 7.96 -2.41
N ASP A 56 -7.45 8.24 -1.21
CA ASP A 56 -6.03 8.07 -0.88
C ASP A 56 -5.54 6.63 -1.12
N ALA A 57 -6.41 5.63 -0.94
CA ALA A 57 -6.09 4.24 -1.26
C ALA A 57 -5.78 4.05 -2.75
N ILE A 58 -6.52 4.74 -3.63
CA ILE A 58 -6.31 4.72 -5.08
C ILE A 58 -4.99 5.42 -5.44
N GLU A 59 -4.70 6.56 -4.81
CA GLU A 59 -3.44 7.28 -5.02
C GLU A 59 -2.23 6.45 -4.61
N LYS A 60 -2.31 5.77 -3.46
CA LYS A 60 -1.31 4.81 -2.99
C LYS A 60 -1.13 3.63 -3.95
N LEU A 61 -2.23 3.11 -4.52
CA LEU A 61 -2.17 2.05 -5.52
C LEU A 61 -1.43 2.51 -6.78
N PHE A 62 -1.77 3.67 -7.33
CA PHE A 62 -1.08 4.21 -8.50
C PHE A 62 0.38 4.57 -8.22
N HIS A 63 0.70 5.00 -7.00
CA HIS A 63 2.08 5.23 -6.58
C HIS A 63 2.88 3.91 -6.55
N SER A 64 2.34 2.88 -5.90
CA SER A 64 2.92 1.52 -5.88
C SER A 64 3.14 0.98 -7.29
N LEU A 65 2.18 1.17 -8.19
CA LEU A 65 2.27 0.70 -9.58
C LEU A 65 3.42 1.40 -10.35
N LYS A 66 3.62 2.69 -10.11
CA LYS A 66 4.67 3.47 -10.79
C LYS A 66 6.06 3.21 -10.23
N SER A 67 6.19 3.09 -8.91
CA SER A 67 7.47 3.09 -8.21
C SER A 67 7.95 1.71 -7.79
N GLU A 68 7.05 0.82 -7.39
CA GLU A 68 7.40 -0.49 -6.81
C GLU A 68 7.29 -1.61 -7.84
N VAL A 69 6.20 -1.59 -8.63
CA VAL A 69 6.01 -2.49 -9.79
C VAL A 69 6.81 -1.99 -11.00
N GLU A 70 7.27 -0.73 -10.98
CA GLU A 70 8.15 -0.15 -12.00
C GLU A 70 7.58 -0.20 -13.44
N ILE A 71 6.26 0.00 -13.61
CA ILE A 71 5.63 0.07 -14.95
C ILE A 71 6.21 1.20 -15.82
N LYS A 72 6.78 2.23 -15.20
CA LYS A 72 7.32 3.39 -15.91
C LYS A 72 8.83 3.24 -16.13
N PRO A 73 9.34 3.57 -17.34
CA PRO A 73 8.59 3.99 -18.52
C PRO A 73 8.00 2.80 -19.29
N VAL A 74 6.80 2.99 -19.83
CA VAL A 74 6.16 2.03 -20.75
C VAL A 74 6.85 2.15 -22.11
N ARG A 75 7.75 1.21 -22.44
CA ARG A 75 8.57 1.23 -23.67
C ARG A 75 7.94 0.43 -24.81
N VAL A 76 6.68 0.69 -25.10
CA VAL A 76 5.93 0.03 -26.19
C VAL A 76 5.23 1.08 -27.05
N TRP A 77 4.93 0.73 -28.31
CA TRP A 77 4.55 1.69 -29.34
C TRP A 77 3.11 1.54 -29.84
N THR A 78 2.47 0.40 -29.59
CA THR A 78 1.07 0.17 -29.97
C THR A 78 0.16 0.32 -28.77
N GLU A 79 -1.08 0.74 -29.01
CA GLU A 79 -2.09 0.93 -27.98
C GLU A 79 -2.37 -0.38 -27.22
N ASP A 80 -2.53 -1.49 -27.95
CA ASP A 80 -2.71 -2.83 -27.37
C ASP A 80 -1.56 -3.23 -26.44
N ALA A 81 -0.31 -2.90 -26.82
CA ALA A 81 0.83 -3.19 -25.98
C ALA A 81 0.84 -2.33 -24.70
N VAL A 82 0.40 -1.07 -24.78
CA VAL A 82 0.24 -0.20 -23.61
C VAL A 82 -0.79 -0.81 -22.65
N PHE A 83 -1.95 -1.22 -23.16
CA PHE A 83 -2.97 -1.90 -22.36
C PHE A 83 -2.46 -3.21 -21.75
N GLY A 84 -1.71 -4.00 -22.50
CA GLY A 84 -1.10 -5.24 -22.02
C GLY A 84 -0.14 -5.00 -20.84
N VAL A 85 0.75 -4.02 -20.94
CA VAL A 85 1.68 -3.66 -19.85
C VAL A 85 0.92 -3.20 -18.61
N LEU A 86 -0.11 -2.36 -18.78
CA LEU A 86 -0.94 -1.91 -17.67
C LEU A 86 -1.68 -3.08 -17.00
N LEU A 87 -2.27 -3.98 -17.79
CA LEU A 87 -2.97 -5.16 -17.29
C LEU A 87 -2.05 -6.06 -16.45
N ILE A 88 -0.87 -6.40 -16.97
CA ILE A 88 0.13 -7.20 -16.25
C ILE A 88 0.52 -6.50 -14.95
N GLY A 89 0.70 -5.18 -14.99
CA GLY A 89 0.93 -4.36 -13.83
C GLY A 89 -0.14 -4.45 -12.74
N PHE A 90 -1.40 -4.35 -13.12
CA PHE A 90 -2.52 -4.49 -12.20
C PHE A 90 -2.59 -5.91 -11.61
N ILE A 91 -2.30 -6.94 -12.41
CA ILE A 91 -2.21 -8.33 -11.91
C ILE A 91 -1.07 -8.44 -10.89
N ALA A 92 0.11 -7.88 -11.16
CA ALA A 92 1.21 -7.88 -10.22
C ALA A 92 0.86 -7.15 -8.91
N GLN A 93 0.18 -6.00 -9.00
CA GLN A 93 -0.30 -5.24 -7.84
C GLN A 93 -1.37 -5.99 -7.05
N LEU A 94 -2.23 -6.76 -7.73
CA LEU A 94 -3.20 -7.64 -7.10
C LEU A 94 -2.49 -8.74 -6.31
N MET A 95 -1.50 -9.41 -6.90
CA MET A 95 -0.71 -10.44 -6.22
C MET A 95 -0.02 -9.92 -4.96
N ILE A 96 0.53 -8.70 -5.02
CA ILE A 96 1.12 -8.03 -3.85
C ILE A 96 0.05 -7.79 -2.78
N SER A 97 -1.14 -7.31 -3.17
CA SER A 97 -2.24 -7.06 -2.24
C SER A 97 -2.74 -8.35 -1.58
N LEU A 98 -2.87 -9.44 -2.33
CA LEU A 98 -3.24 -10.76 -1.81
C LEU A 98 -2.17 -11.31 -0.87
N THR A 99 -0.89 -11.17 -1.23
CA THR A 99 0.23 -11.57 -0.35
C THR A 99 0.14 -10.89 1.01
N ARG A 100 -0.19 -9.58 1.04
CA ARG A 100 -0.38 -8.84 2.31
C ARG A 100 -1.60 -9.28 3.09
N TYR A 101 -2.61 -9.78 2.40
CA TYR A 101 -3.86 -10.23 2.99
C TYR A 101 -3.68 -11.58 3.67
N PHE A 102 -3.07 -12.56 2.98
CA PHE A 102 -2.88 -13.92 3.48
C PHE A 102 -1.68 -14.06 4.41
N VAL A 103 -0.55 -13.43 4.07
CA VAL A 103 0.71 -13.63 4.78
C VAL A 103 0.84 -12.64 5.94
N LYS A 104 0.54 -13.10 7.15
CA LYS A 104 0.56 -12.27 8.39
C LYS A 104 1.81 -11.41 8.57
N PRO A 105 3.06 -11.93 8.45
CA PRO A 105 4.26 -11.11 8.66
C PRO A 105 4.40 -10.00 7.61
N VAL A 106 3.76 -10.14 6.45
CA VAL A 106 3.88 -9.22 5.31
C VAL A 106 2.84 -8.10 5.35
N LYS A 107 1.77 -8.23 6.15
CA LYS A 107 0.66 -7.26 6.23
C LYS A 107 1.11 -5.81 6.43
N ARG A 108 2.13 -5.58 7.26
CA ARG A 108 2.64 -4.23 7.60
C ARG A 108 3.93 -3.84 6.86
N MET A 109 4.46 -4.69 5.98
CA MET A 109 5.72 -4.42 5.29
C MET A 109 5.55 -3.46 4.11
N SER A 110 6.59 -2.74 3.68
CA SER A 110 6.51 -1.97 2.43
C SER A 110 6.54 -2.90 1.20
N THR A 111 5.99 -2.45 0.07
CA THR A 111 5.94 -3.27 -1.15
C THR A 111 7.35 -3.60 -1.63
N LYS A 112 8.25 -2.62 -1.54
CA LYS A 112 9.68 -2.76 -1.79
C LYS A 112 10.31 -3.98 -1.12
N PHE A 113 10.07 -4.17 0.17
CA PHE A 113 10.69 -5.28 0.92
C PHE A 113 10.12 -6.64 0.52
N ILE A 114 8.84 -6.70 0.17
CA ILE A 114 8.20 -7.92 -0.35
C ILE A 114 8.84 -8.31 -1.68
N ILE A 115 8.92 -7.34 -2.61
CA ILE A 115 9.52 -7.55 -3.93
C ILE A 115 11.00 -7.93 -3.80
N ASP A 116 11.77 -7.24 -2.95
CA ASP A 116 13.19 -7.51 -2.73
C ASP A 116 13.42 -8.92 -2.14
N ALA A 117 12.61 -9.34 -1.16
CA ALA A 117 12.69 -10.68 -0.59
C ALA A 117 12.42 -11.79 -1.62
N LEU A 118 11.50 -11.55 -2.55
CA LEU A 118 11.17 -12.48 -3.64
C LEU A 118 12.24 -12.45 -4.75
N LYS A 119 12.74 -11.27 -5.13
CA LYS A 119 13.82 -11.09 -6.14
C LYS A 119 15.12 -11.79 -5.74
N LYS A 120 15.40 -11.91 -4.43
CA LYS A 120 16.60 -12.56 -3.91
C LYS A 120 16.59 -14.08 -4.02
N LEU A 121 15.42 -14.71 -4.21
CA LEU A 121 15.30 -16.16 -4.32
C LEU A 121 16.00 -16.65 -5.59
N THR A 122 16.92 -17.61 -5.46
CA THR A 122 17.71 -18.11 -6.60
C THR A 122 17.59 -19.62 -6.75
N VAL A 123 17.55 -20.08 -8.00
CA VAL A 123 17.57 -21.51 -8.36
C VAL A 123 18.77 -21.77 -9.27
N THR A 124 19.69 -22.62 -8.82
CA THR A 124 20.84 -23.06 -9.59
C THR A 124 20.58 -24.44 -10.18
N MET A 125 20.70 -24.55 -11.50
CA MET A 125 20.57 -25.79 -12.26
C MET A 125 21.97 -26.32 -12.58
N VAL A 126 22.32 -27.51 -12.11
CA VAL A 126 23.59 -28.18 -12.45
C VAL A 126 23.28 -29.36 -13.35
N SER A 127 23.81 -29.34 -14.57
CA SER A 127 23.76 -30.48 -15.50
C SER A 127 24.88 -31.44 -15.16
N MET A 128 24.54 -32.66 -14.76
CA MET A 128 25.50 -33.74 -14.57
C MET A 128 25.82 -34.39 -15.93
N GLY A 129 27.01 -34.95 -16.06
CA GLY A 129 27.51 -35.54 -17.32
C GLY A 129 26.67 -36.71 -17.87
N ASN A 130 25.71 -37.21 -17.10
CA ASN A 130 24.74 -38.24 -17.49
C ASN A 130 23.38 -37.67 -17.97
N GLY A 131 23.29 -36.36 -18.20
CA GLY A 131 22.04 -35.70 -18.63
C GLY A 131 21.06 -35.39 -17.49
N LEU A 132 21.33 -35.83 -16.26
CA LEU A 132 20.52 -35.46 -15.10
C LEU A 132 20.73 -34.00 -14.73
N LYS A 133 19.64 -33.30 -14.40
CA LYS A 133 19.68 -31.91 -13.94
C LYS A 133 19.34 -31.84 -12.46
N LYS A 134 20.27 -31.35 -11.63
CA LYS A 134 20.03 -31.11 -10.20
C LYS A 134 19.69 -29.65 -9.96
N ARG A 135 18.66 -29.41 -9.14
CA ARG A 135 18.19 -28.08 -8.71
C ARG A 135 18.69 -27.79 -7.30
N PHE A 136 19.24 -26.59 -7.11
CA PHE A 136 19.60 -26.05 -5.80
C PHE A 136 18.84 -24.75 -5.59
N TYR A 137 18.05 -24.67 -4.52
CA TYR A 137 17.30 -23.48 -4.15
C TYR A 137 18.03 -22.77 -3.00
N SER A 138 18.22 -21.45 -3.08
CA SER A 138 18.99 -20.67 -2.11
C SER A 138 18.39 -19.28 -1.85
N ASN A 139 18.98 -18.54 -0.89
CA ASN A 139 18.59 -17.18 -0.47
C ASN A 139 17.18 -17.08 0.16
N PHE A 140 16.80 -18.09 0.93
CA PHE A 140 15.57 -18.07 1.70
C PHE A 140 15.72 -17.20 2.96
N ASN A 141 14.73 -16.35 3.21
CA ASN A 141 14.56 -15.57 4.44
C ASN A 141 13.16 -15.81 5.04
N GLU A 142 12.87 -15.25 6.20
CA GLU A 142 11.57 -15.46 6.86
C GLU A 142 10.39 -15.02 5.98
N VAL A 143 10.55 -13.93 5.23
CA VAL A 143 9.51 -13.35 4.38
C VAL A 143 9.18 -14.26 3.21
N ASN A 144 10.18 -14.65 2.41
CA ASN A 144 9.96 -15.46 1.22
C ASN A 144 9.57 -16.91 1.59
N ARG A 145 10.01 -17.43 2.74
CA ARG A 145 9.51 -18.72 3.26
C ARG A 145 8.04 -18.62 3.65
N ALA A 146 7.63 -17.57 4.37
CA ALA A 146 6.24 -17.39 4.78
C ALA A 146 5.33 -17.27 3.54
N ILE A 147 5.74 -16.47 2.55
CA ILE A 147 5.00 -16.33 1.29
C ILE A 147 4.88 -17.69 0.59
N LEU A 148 5.99 -18.43 0.43
CA LEU A 148 5.93 -19.73 -0.24
C LEU A 148 5.11 -20.75 0.55
N ALA A 149 5.22 -20.79 1.87
CA ALA A 149 4.50 -21.74 2.70
C ALA A 149 2.99 -21.54 2.63
N ASP A 150 2.51 -20.30 2.81
CA ASP A 150 1.08 -20.00 2.83
C ASP A 150 0.45 -20.27 1.45
N PHE A 151 1.10 -19.84 0.36
CA PHE A 151 0.59 -20.07 -1.00
C PHE A 151 0.67 -21.52 -1.47
N ILE A 152 1.65 -22.32 -1.00
CA ILE A 152 1.77 -23.74 -1.34
C ILE A 152 0.83 -24.59 -0.47
N SER A 153 0.56 -24.18 0.77
CA SER A 153 -0.31 -24.92 1.69
C SER A 153 -1.80 -24.93 1.29
N GLU A 154 -2.20 -24.01 0.40
CA GLU A 154 -3.56 -23.93 -0.14
C GLU A 154 -3.75 -24.75 -1.44
N THR A 155 -2.74 -25.52 -1.89
CA THR A 155 -2.81 -26.43 -3.05
C THR A 155 -2.63 -27.88 -2.64
#